data_AF-A0A240ER15-F1
#
_entry.id   AF-A0A240ER15-F1
#
_cell.length_a   1.000
_cell.length_b   1.000
_cell.length_c   1.000
_cell.angle_alpha   90.00
_cell.angle_beta   90.00
_cell.angle_gamma   90.00
#
_symmetry.space_group_name_H-M   'P 1'
#
loop_
_entity.id
_entity.type
_entity.pdbx_description
1 polymer ?
#
loop_
_entity_poly.entity_id
_entity_poly.type
_entity_poly.pdbx_seq_one_letter_code
_entity_poly.pdbx_strand_id
1 'polypeptide(L)' 'MWTHLFYKFKATGDYNMSLGLFPNVEGVEMDMQYFSDMRPGYYCFANETKEMTTEEIMAYFADEV' A
#
# COMPACT_ATOMS: atom_id res chain seq x y z
N MET A 1 -14.80 -3.19 -17.39
CA MET A 1 -13.68 -2.79 -16.53
C MET A 1 -14.11 -3.04 -15.10
N TRP A 2 -13.64 -4.12 -14.48
CA TRP A 2 -14.01 -4.49 -13.10
C TRP A 2 -12.84 -4.08 -12.21
N THR A 3 -12.95 -2.92 -11.56
CA THR A 3 -11.95 -2.46 -10.60
C THR A 3 -12.10 -3.23 -9.29
N HIS A 4 -10.98 -3.55 -8.65
CA HIS A 4 -10.93 -4.24 -7.36
C HIS A 4 -11.82 -3.52 -6.34
N LEU A 5 -12.82 -4.24 -5.83
CA LEU A 5 -13.95 -3.67 -5.09
C LEU A 5 -13.47 -3.04 -3.77
N PHE A 6 -12.83 -3.84 -2.92
CA PHE A 6 -12.08 -3.52 -1.70
C PHE A 6 -11.84 -4.85 -0.97
N TYR A 7 -11.03 -4.90 0.08
CA TYR A 7 -10.99 -6.03 1.00
C TYR A 7 -10.88 -5.57 2.45
N LYS A 8 -11.38 -6.39 3.38
CA LYS A 8 -11.36 -6.14 4.83
C LYS A 8 -10.50 -7.17 5.54
N PHE A 9 -9.55 -6.72 6.35
CA PHE A 9 -8.83 -7.59 7.26
C PHE A 9 -9.73 -7.96 8.44
N LYS A 10 -9.92 -9.26 8.69
CA LYS A 10 -10.75 -9.73 9.81
C LYS A 10 -10.07 -9.51 11.17
N ALA A 11 -8.74 -9.61 11.22
CA ALA A 11 -7.96 -9.46 12.44
C ALA A 11 -8.01 -8.03 12.99
N THR A 12 -7.74 -7.03 12.16
CA THR A 12 -7.69 -5.62 12.57
C THR A 12 -9.00 -4.87 12.33
N GLY A 13 -9.82 -5.34 11.39
CA GLY A 13 -11.01 -4.64 10.93
C GLY A 13 -10.75 -3.60 9.84
N ASP A 14 -9.50 -3.44 9.39
CA ASP A 14 -9.10 -2.43 8.42
C ASP A 14 -9.62 -2.73 7.01
N TYR A 15 -9.78 -1.66 6.22
CA TYR A 15 -10.24 -1.72 4.84
C TYR A 15 -9.15 -1.25 3.89
N ASN A 16 -8.95 -2.01 2.82
CA ASN A 16 -8.05 -1.67 1.74
C ASN A 16 -8.88 -1.48 0.46
N MET A 17 -8.74 -0.30 -0.13
CA MET A 17 -9.59 0.17 -1.23
C MET A 17 -8.77 1.03 -2.19
N SER A 18 -9.12 1.01 -3.48
CA SER A 18 -8.42 1.77 -4.50
C SER A 18 -8.77 3.25 -4.41
N LEU A 19 -7.75 4.12 -4.50
CA LEU A 19 -7.94 5.58 -4.51
C LEU A 19 -8.89 6.03 -5.64
N GLY A 20 -8.86 5.34 -6.78
CA GLY A 20 -9.71 5.63 -7.94
C GLY A 20 -11.21 5.40 -7.73
N LEU A 21 -11.63 4.85 -6.58
CA LEU A 21 -13.04 4.73 -6.20
C LEU A 21 -13.65 6.06 -5.76
N PHE A 22 -12.81 7.03 -5.39
CA PHE A 22 -13.24 8.30 -4.84
C PHE A 22 -13.12 9.42 -5.90
N PRO A 23 -14.22 10.08 -6.27
CA PRO A 23 -14.20 11.04 -7.39
C PRO A 23 -13.50 12.35 -7.06
N ASN A 24 -13.48 12.75 -5.78
CA ASN A 24 -12.87 14.01 -5.31
C ASN A 24 -11.99 13.71 -4.11
N VAL A 25 -10.71 13.42 -4.38
CA VAL A 25 -9.70 13.24 -3.35
C VAL A 25 -8.71 14.38 -3.45
N GLU A 26 -8.78 15.30 -2.49
CA GLU A 26 -7.82 16.40 -2.35
C GLU A 26 -6.98 16.19 -1.08
N GLY A 27 -5.70 16.57 -1.13
CA GLY A 27 -4.82 16.55 0.03
C GLY A 27 -4.42 15.15 0.52
N VAL A 28 -4.60 14.10 -0.28
CA VAL A 28 -4.06 12.76 0.03
C VAL A 28 -2.65 12.65 -0.52
N GLU A 29 -1.73 12.36 0.37
CA GLU A 29 -0.33 12.11 0.05
C GLU A 29 0.03 10.65 0.31
N MET A 30 1.00 10.13 -0.44
CA MET A 30 1.49 8.78 -0.25
C MET A 30 2.44 8.76 0.94
N ASP A 31 2.03 8.13 2.04
CA ASP A 31 2.82 8.07 3.27
C ASP A 31 3.83 6.90 3.27
N MET A 32 3.42 5.74 2.72
CA MET A 32 4.23 4.52 2.74
C MET A 32 4.05 3.65 1.49
N GLN A 33 5.15 3.06 1.03
CA GLN A 33 5.22 2.07 -0.04
C GLN A 33 5.67 0.72 0.53
N TYR A 34 4.81 -0.30 0.41
CA TYR A 34 5.15 -1.68 0.72
C TYR A 34 5.69 -2.41 -0.51
N PHE A 35 6.61 -3.35 -0.31
CA PHE A 35 7.27 -4.16 -1.34
C PHE A 35 8.02 -3.31 -2.37
N SER A 36 8.76 -2.30 -1.89
CA SER A 36 9.48 -1.37 -2.74
C SER A 36 10.51 -2.05 -3.65
N ASP A 37 11.07 -3.17 -3.22
CA ASP A 37 11.98 -4.04 -3.95
C ASP A 37 11.32 -4.79 -5.13
N MET A 38 9.99 -4.92 -5.13
CA MET A 38 9.23 -5.53 -6.23
C MET A 38 8.80 -4.51 -7.30
N ARG A 39 9.07 -3.21 -7.08
CA ARG A 39 8.74 -2.15 -8.03
C ARG A 39 9.60 -2.29 -9.30
N PRO A 40 9.03 -2.17 -10.51
CA PRO A 40 9.83 -2.16 -11.73
C PRO A 40 10.84 -1.01 -11.74
N GLY A 41 12.10 -1.28 -12.08
CA GLY A 41 13.19 -0.28 -11.98
C GLY A 41 13.03 0.98 -12.86
N TYR A 42 12.14 0.96 -13.86
CA TYR A 42 11.82 2.13 -14.69
C TYR A 42 10.71 3.01 -14.09
N TYR A 43 10.17 2.64 -12.92
CA TYR A 43 9.10 3.33 -12.24
C TYR A 43 9.59 3.72 -10.85
N CYS A 44 9.64 5.02 -10.57
CA CYS A 44 10.03 5.57 -9.27
C CYS A 44 9.14 6.78 -8.98
N PHE A 45 8.59 6.85 -7.77
CA PHE A 45 7.88 8.06 -7.34
C PHE A 45 8.90 9.16 -7.06
N ALA A 46 8.59 10.39 -7.48
CA ALA A 46 9.46 11.53 -7.25
C ALA A 46 9.46 11.99 -5.78
N ASN A 47 8.42 11.65 -5.01
CA ASN A 47 8.29 12.00 -3.61
C ASN A 47 9.09 11.02 -2.74
N GLU A 48 9.83 11.54 -1.77
CA GLU A 48 10.41 10.72 -0.71
C GLU A 48 9.28 10.27 0.22
N THR A 49 9.02 8.97 0.24
CA THR A 49 8.03 8.35 1.14
C THR A 49 8.73 7.24 1.90
N LYS A 50 8.13 6.80 3.02
CA LYS A 50 8.63 5.60 3.69
C LYS A 50 8.51 4.41 2.75
N GLU A 51 9.60 3.66 2.53
CA GLU A 51 9.60 2.44 1.73
C GLU A 51 9.92 1.25 2.64
N MET A 52 9.24 0.12 2.45
CA MET A 52 9.52 -1.14 3.13
C MET A 52 9.70 -2.25 2.10
N THR A 53 10.82 -2.95 2.20
CA THR A 53 11.14 -4.12 1.38
C THR A 53 10.36 -5.35 1.83
N THR A 54 10.29 -6.36 0.98
CA THR A 54 9.72 -7.68 1.33
C THR A 54 10.30 -8.20 2.64
N GLU A 55 11.61 -8.16 2.82
CA GLU A 55 12.28 -8.67 4.03
C GLU A 55 11.86 -7.90 5.29
N GLU A 56 11.80 -6.57 5.22
CA GLU A 56 11.36 -5.72 6.34
C GLU A 56 9.89 -5.94 6.69
N ILE A 57 9.03 -6.13 5.68
CA ILE A 57 7.60 -6.43 5.88
C ILE A 57 7.45 -7.77 6.59
N MET A 58 8.13 -8.81 6.11
CA MET A 58 8.03 -10.14 6.69
C MET A 58 8.55 -10.17 8.12
N ALA A 59 9.64 -9.43 8.42
CA ALA A 59 10.13 -9.29 9.78
C ALA A 59 9.19 -8.49 10.69
N TYR A 60 8.60 -7.40 10.17
CA TYR A 60 7.69 -6.54 10.94
C TYR A 60 6.41 -7.28 11.37
N PHE A 61 5.88 -8.16 10.53
CA PHE A 61 4.68 -8.94 10.82
C PHE A 61 4.97 -10.35 11.37
N ALA A 62 6.21 -10.70 11.67
CA ALA A 62 6.59 -12.05 12.11
C ALA A 62 5.94 -12.45 13.46
N ASP A 63 5.75 -11.49 14.36
CA ASP A 63 5.20 -11.71 15.71
C ASP A 63 3.67 -11.54 15.78
N GLU A 64 3.03 -11.14 14.67
CA GLU A 64 1.58 -10.89 14.57
C GLU A 64 0.79 -12.13 14.05
N VAL A 65 1.45 -13.30 13.97
CA VAL A 65 0.90 -14.58 13.46
C VAL A 65 0.56 -15.56 14.56
#